data_AF-A0A497LMX2-F1
#
_entry.id   AF-A0A497LMX2-F1
#
_cell.length_a   1.000
_cell.length_b   1.000
_cell.length_c   1.000
_cell.angle_alpha   90.00
_cell.angle_beta   90.00
_cell.angle_gamma   90.00
#
_symmetry.space_group_name_H-M   'P 1'
#
loop_
_entity.id
_entity.type
_entity.pdbx_description
1 polymer ?
#
loop_
_entity_poly.entity_id
_entity_poly.type
_entity_poly.pdbx_seq_one_letter_code
_entity_poly.pdbx_strand_id
1 'polypeptide(L)'
;MRVRHMRQTLDETLKSVSMILSLLTSESRRWKSLYMEAMAVGVSPSAFRNVLGWLLRHGYVERPRRGLYRATERGRRLLEALPWRGMSCRRMRLDEYIEAG
;
A
#
# COMPACT_ATOMS: atom_id res chain seq x y z
N MET A 1 -8.29 26.39 12.22
CA MET A 1 -7.78 25.03 12.50
C MET A 1 -8.12 23.96 11.43
N ARG A 2 -9.11 24.14 10.54
CA ARG A 2 -9.52 23.14 9.51
C ARG A 2 -8.45 22.73 8.47
N VAL A 3 -7.62 23.68 8.04
CA VAL A 3 -6.67 23.46 6.93
C VAL A 3 -5.51 22.51 7.30
N ARG A 4 -5.04 22.57 8.56
CA ARG A 4 -3.97 21.67 9.05
C ARG A 4 -4.45 20.22 9.11
N HIS A 5 -5.69 19.99 9.54
CA HIS A 5 -6.25 18.65 9.66
C HIS A 5 -6.46 17.99 8.29
N MET A 6 -6.98 18.75 7.30
CA MET A 6 -7.13 18.26 5.92
C MET A 6 -5.80 17.91 5.25
N ARG A 7 -4.74 18.72 5.48
CA ARG A 7 -3.40 18.40 4.97
C ARG A 7 -2.85 17.10 5.57
N GLN A 8 -2.99 16.91 6.87
CA GLN A 8 -2.57 15.67 7.53
C GLN A 8 -3.29 14.44 6.97
N THR A 9 -4.61 14.52 6.77
CA THR A 9 -5.39 13.40 6.22
C THR A 9 -4.99 13.07 4.77
N LEU A 10 -4.66 14.07 3.97
CA LEU A 10 -4.17 13.86 2.60
C LEU A 10 -2.79 13.20 2.60
N ASP A 11 -1.86 13.69 3.43
CA ASP A 11 -0.51 13.12 3.54
C ASP A 11 -0.54 11.67 4.01
N GLU A 12 -1.38 11.34 5.00
CA GLU A 12 -1.58 9.96 5.48
C GLU A 12 -2.16 9.04 4.39
N THR A 13 -3.08 9.57 3.59
CA THR A 13 -3.67 8.84 2.46
C THR A 13 -2.62 8.58 1.39
N LEU A 14 -1.86 9.59 0.99
CA LEU A 14 -0.81 9.46 -0.03
C LEU A 14 0.33 8.55 0.45
N LYS A 15 0.68 8.59 1.73
CA LYS A 15 1.63 7.66 2.35
C LYS A 15 1.12 6.23 2.27
N SER A 16 -0.15 5.98 2.60
CA SER A 16 -0.78 4.67 2.49
C SER A 16 -0.83 4.17 1.04
N VAL A 17 -1.11 5.07 0.08
CA VAL A 17 -1.04 4.76 -1.37
C VAL A 17 0.37 4.31 -1.75
N SER A 18 1.40 5.08 -1.35
CA SER A 18 2.80 4.76 -1.65
C SER A 18 3.20 3.39 -1.10
N MET A 19 2.85 3.10 0.16
CA MET A 19 3.16 1.81 0.81
C MET A 19 2.48 0.64 0.10
N ILE A 20 1.17 0.73 -0.14
CA ILE A 20 0.41 -0.36 -0.77
C ILE A 20 0.91 -0.62 -2.21
N LEU A 21 1.16 0.43 -2.99
CA LEU A 21 1.70 0.28 -4.34
C LEU A 21 3.11 -0.31 -4.33
N SER A 22 3.98 0.11 -3.41
CA SER A 22 5.35 -0.44 -3.28
C SER A 22 5.35 -1.93 -2.97
N LEU A 23 4.39 -2.43 -2.18
CA LEU A 23 4.24 -3.86 -1.94
C LEU A 23 3.82 -4.62 -3.21
N LEU A 24 3.11 -3.98 -4.14
CA LEU A 24 2.53 -4.58 -5.34
C LEU A 24 3.34 -4.37 -6.63
N THR A 25 4.40 -3.55 -6.60
CA THR A 25 5.25 -3.30 -7.77
C THR A 25 6.15 -4.49 -8.11
N SER A 26 6.64 -5.20 -7.10
CA SER A 26 7.60 -6.30 -7.26
C SER A 26 6.95 -7.56 -7.80
N GLU A 27 5.78 -7.93 -7.26
CA GLU A 27 5.09 -9.16 -7.60
C GLU A 27 3.59 -9.08 -7.27
N SER A 28 2.82 -10.05 -7.78
CA SER A 28 1.40 -10.17 -7.43
C SER A 28 1.26 -10.74 -6.03
N ARG A 29 0.39 -10.16 -5.18
CA ARG A 29 0.21 -10.59 -3.79
C ARG A 29 -1.21 -11.01 -3.48
N ARG A 30 -1.35 -12.03 -2.61
CA ARG A 30 -2.66 -12.44 -2.08
C ARG A 30 -3.18 -11.42 -1.07
N TRP A 31 -4.51 -11.31 -0.95
CA TRP A 31 -5.18 -10.40 0.00
C TRP A 31 -4.57 -10.46 1.40
N LYS A 32 -4.47 -11.66 1.98
CA LYS A 32 -4.01 -11.84 3.36
C LYS A 32 -2.56 -11.39 3.53
N SER A 33 -1.66 -11.79 2.62
CA SER A 33 -0.25 -11.38 2.66
C SER A 33 -0.11 -9.87 2.50
N LEU A 34 -0.77 -9.29 1.50
CA LEU A 34 -0.76 -7.85 1.25
C LEU A 34 -1.30 -7.06 2.46
N TYR A 35 -2.38 -7.54 3.08
CA TYR A 35 -2.97 -6.93 4.27
C TYR A 35 -1.98 -6.94 5.44
N MET A 36 -1.40 -8.10 5.78
CA MET A 36 -0.47 -8.24 6.91
C MET A 36 0.78 -7.37 6.71
N GLU A 37 1.35 -7.38 5.51
CA GLU A 37 2.53 -6.57 5.19
C GLU A 37 2.22 -5.07 5.23
N ALA A 38 1.05 -4.64 4.75
CA ALA A 38 0.64 -3.25 4.85
C ALA A 38 0.50 -2.80 6.32
N MET A 39 -0.02 -3.66 7.21
CA MET A 39 -0.10 -3.34 8.64
C MET A 39 1.30 -3.25 9.26
N ALA A 40 2.20 -4.17 8.91
CA ALA A 40 3.58 -4.19 9.41
C ALA A 40 4.37 -2.92 9.06
N VAL A 41 4.07 -2.30 7.91
CA VAL A 41 4.71 -1.03 7.49
C VAL A 41 3.94 0.22 7.96
N GLY A 42 2.92 0.06 8.80
CA GLY A 42 2.22 1.16 9.48
C GLY A 42 0.98 1.70 8.77
N VAL A 43 0.41 0.98 7.80
CA VAL A 43 -0.91 1.31 7.25
C VAL A 43 -1.98 0.82 8.23
N SER A 44 -3.01 1.63 8.53
CA SER A 44 -4.11 1.19 9.39
C SER A 44 -5.10 0.27 8.63
N PRO A 45 -5.83 -0.63 9.32
CA PRO A 45 -6.80 -1.53 8.67
C PRO A 45 -7.84 -0.81 7.80
N SER A 46 -8.36 0.31 8.30
CA SER A 46 -9.34 1.14 7.60
C SER A 46 -8.73 1.82 6.38
N ALA A 47 -7.53 2.40 6.54
CA ALA A 47 -6.82 3.03 5.42
C ALA A 47 -6.51 2.02 4.32
N PHE A 48 -6.08 0.81 4.68
CA PHE A 48 -5.81 -0.26 3.72
C PHE A 48 -7.02 -0.58 2.85
N ARG A 49 -8.18 -0.84 3.46
CA ARG A 49 -9.41 -1.20 2.72
C ARG A 49 -9.85 -0.06 1.79
N ASN A 50 -9.81 1.17 2.29
CA ASN A 50 -10.23 2.35 1.53
C ASN A 50 -9.29 2.61 0.36
N VAL A 51 -7.98 2.65 0.61
CA VAL A 51 -6.97 2.93 -0.41
C VAL A 51 -6.92 1.82 -1.45
N LEU A 52 -6.91 0.54 -1.04
CA LEU A 52 -6.89 -0.57 -2.00
C LEU A 52 -8.17 -0.60 -2.86
N GLY A 53 -9.33 -0.33 -2.26
CA GLY A 53 -10.58 -0.18 -3.00
C GLY A 53 -10.55 0.97 -4.02
N TRP A 54 -9.96 2.11 -3.64
CA TRP A 54 -9.75 3.25 -4.53
C TRP A 54 -8.79 2.90 -5.68
N LEU A 55 -7.65 2.26 -5.37
CA LEU A 55 -6.66 1.86 -6.37
C LEU A 55 -7.24 0.88 -7.41
N LEU A 56 -8.08 -0.07 -6.97
CA LEU A 56 -8.79 -0.99 -7.86
C LEU A 56 -9.80 -0.25 -8.74
N ARG A 57 -10.62 0.63 -8.14
CA ARG A 57 -11.65 1.39 -8.86
C ARG A 57 -11.05 2.26 -9.97
N HIS A 58 -9.88 2.84 -9.75
CA HIS A 58 -9.21 3.73 -10.69
C HIS A 58 -8.16 3.05 -11.58
N GLY A 59 -8.00 1.72 -11.48
CA GLY A 59 -7.13 0.94 -12.35
C GLY A 59 -5.62 1.12 -12.08
N TYR A 60 -5.25 1.57 -10.89
CA TYR A 60 -3.84 1.58 -10.43
C TYR A 60 -3.39 0.20 -9.94
N VAL A 61 -4.34 -0.60 -9.45
CA VAL A 61 -4.15 -2.00 -9.08
C VAL A 61 -5.16 -2.82 -9.86
N GLU A 62 -4.76 -3.99 -10.29
CA GLU A 62 -5.63 -4.97 -10.95
C GLU A 62 -5.74 -6.24 -10.10
N ARG A 63 -6.79 -7.01 -10.40
CA ARG A 63 -7.09 -8.28 -9.71
C ARG A 63 -7.12 -9.43 -10.72
N PRO A 64 -5.94 -9.95 -11.15
CA PRO A 64 -5.86 -10.98 -12.19
C PRO A 64 -6.58 -12.28 -11.82
N ARG A 65 -6.65 -12.60 -10.52
CA ARG A 65 -7.43 -13.73 -9.98
C ARG A 65 -8.08 -13.32 -8.68
N ARG A 66 -9.14 -14.02 -8.27
CA ARG A 66 -9.82 -13.76 -6.98
C ARG A 66 -8.80 -13.78 -5.84
N GLY A 67 -8.71 -12.66 -5.13
CA GLY A 67 -7.82 -12.50 -3.99
C GLY A 67 -6.34 -12.30 -4.32
N LEU A 68 -5.95 -12.17 -5.60
CA LEU A 68 -4.59 -11.85 -6.05
C LEU A 68 -4.58 -10.45 -6.66
N TYR A 69 -3.65 -9.59 -6.22
CA TYR A 69 -3.56 -8.19 -6.60
C TYR A 69 -2.19 -7.88 -7.20
N ARG A 70 -2.14 -6.95 -8.15
CA ARG A 70 -0.90 -6.52 -8.80
C ARG A 70 -0.98 -5.04 -9.16
N ALA A 71 0.13 -4.30 -9.06
CA ALA A 71 0.18 -2.94 -9.57
C ALA A 71 0.17 -2.95 -11.11
N THR A 72 -0.67 -2.10 -11.70
CA THR A 72 -0.65 -1.86 -13.14
C THR A 72 0.49 -0.91 -13.51
N GLU A 73 0.75 -0.74 -14.80
CA GLU A 73 1.71 0.27 -15.27
C GLU A 73 1.31 1.69 -14.84
N ARG A 74 0.00 1.98 -14.84
CA ARG A 74 -0.54 3.22 -14.31
C ARG A 74 -0.27 3.37 -12.80
N GLY A 75 -0.40 2.28 -12.04
CA GLY A 75 -0.05 2.24 -10.62
C GLY A 75 1.43 2.51 -10.36
N ARG A 76 2.31 1.96 -11.19
CA ARG A 76 3.76 2.23 -11.12
C ARG A 76 4.06 3.70 -11.36
N ARG A 77 3.52 4.30 -12.43
CA ARG A 77 3.68 5.74 -12.71
C ARG A 77 3.15 6.62 -11.58
N LEU A 78 2.03 6.25 -10.97
CA LEU A 78 1.52 6.95 -9.79
C LEU A 78 2.53 6.89 -8.65
N LEU A 79 3.08 5.71 -8.34
CA LEU A 79 4.08 5.54 -7.29
C LEU A 79 5.33 6.40 -7.55
N GLU A 80 5.77 6.50 -8.81
CA GLU A 80 6.92 7.33 -9.18
C GLU A 80 6.67 8.83 -9.02
N ALA A 81 5.43 9.27 -9.17
CA ALA A 81 5.03 10.67 -8.98
C ALA A 81 4.85 11.07 -7.51
N LEU A 82 4.84 10.10 -6.57
CA LEU A 82 4.66 10.39 -5.14
C LEU A 82 5.99 10.81 -4.49
N PRO A 83 5.96 11.79 -3.55
CA PRO A 83 7.18 12.31 -2.92
C PRO A 83 7.86 11.30 -1.99
N TRP A 84 7.20 10.20 -1.65
CA TRP A 84 7.74 9.11 -0.82
C TRP A 84 8.29 7.95 -1.64
N ARG A 85 8.67 8.20 -2.91
CA ARG A 85 9.33 7.21 -3.79
C ARG A 85 10.59 6.68 -3.10
N GLY A 86 10.69 5.36 -2.94
CA GLY A 86 11.88 4.75 -2.34
C GLY A 86 11.86 4.61 -0.82
N MET A 87 10.72 4.79 -0.15
CA MET A 87 10.48 4.00 1.07
C MET A 87 10.40 2.54 0.65
N SER A 88 11.57 1.93 0.39
CA SER A 88 11.73 0.49 0.45
C SER A 88 11.05 0.10 1.75
N CYS A 89 9.90 -0.55 1.64
CA CYS A 89 9.46 -1.45 2.68
C CYS A 89 10.64 -2.40 2.81
N ARG A 90 11.59 -2.10 3.71
CA ARG A 90 12.64 -3.03 4.11
C ARG A 90 11.85 -4.30 4.32
N ARG A 91 12.20 -5.31 3.54
CA ARG A 91 11.64 -6.64 3.57
C ARG A 91 11.98 -7.17 4.96
N MET A 92 11.26 -6.72 5.99
CA MET A 92 11.25 -7.36 7.30
C MET A 92 10.80 -8.76 6.94
N ARG A 93 11.75 -9.69 7.01
CA ARG A 93 11.47 -11.09 6.79
C ARG A 93 10.36 -11.43 7.78
N LEU A 94 9.28 -12.01 7.28
CA LEU A 94 8.16 -12.47 8.11
C LEU A 94 8.67 -13.36 9.28
N ASP A 95 9.84 -13.98 9.10
CA ASP A 95 10.60 -14.74 10.09
C ASP A 95 10.97 -13.93 11.35
N GLU A 96 11.31 -12.63 11.22
CA GLU A 96 11.65 -11.77 12.38
C GLU A 96 10.45 -11.47 13.27
N TYR A 97 9.21 -11.65 12.78
CA TYR A 97 7.99 -11.46 13.55
C TYR A 97 7.55 -12.72 14.32
N ILE A 98 8.04 -13.90 13.96
CA ILE A 98 7.65 -15.17 14.60
C ILE A 98 8.57 -15.48 15.79
N GLU A 99 9.84 -15.07 15.75
CA GLU A 99 10.80 -15.33 16.83
C GLU A 99 10.75 -14.31 17.99
N ALA A 100 9.98 -13.22 17.85
CA ALA A 100 9.80 -12.21 18.89
C ALA A 100 8.52 -12.42 19.74
N GLY A 101 7.85 -13.56 19.60
CA GLY A 101 6.61 -13.92 20.29
C GLY A 101 6.79 -15.06 21.29
#